data_AF-A0A965QE38-F1
#
_entry.id   AF-A0A965QE38-F1
#
_cell.length_a   1.000
_cell.length_b   1.000
_cell.length_c   1.000
_cell.angle_alpha   90.00
_cell.angle_beta   90.00
_cell.angle_gamma   90.00
#
_symmetry.space_group_name_H-M   'P 1'
#
loop_
_entity.id
_entity.type
_entity.pdbx_description
1 polymer ?
#
loop_
_entity_poly.entity_id
_entity_poly.type
_entity_poly.pdbx_seq_one_letter_code
_entity_poly.pdbx_strand_id
1 'polypeptide(L)'
;MTLPKITFSTEQETDFYKVLRSRVNNYFKEKQISRHANANMVLKTIFMLALYLVPFGFILFAELSNPVHYFMWVLMGFGMSGIGLSVMHDANHGAYSKNEKVNKFIGKIIYFIGGSDVNWRIQHNVLHHTYTNVADMDEDIESISFLLRFSPHTKRYKIHRFQFIYAWFFYSLMTILWSSTKDFKQALRYKSKDLIKTQNLTFTKHLVSIIITKLFYYGLFIVTPLV
;
A
#
# COMPACT_ATOMS: atom_id res chain seq x y z
N MET A 1 -11.51 21.74 1.07
CA MET A 1 -10.70 22.52 0.11
C MET A 1 -10.68 21.73 -1.20
N THR A 2 -10.99 22.36 -2.32
CA THR A 2 -10.88 21.75 -3.65
C THR A 2 -9.40 21.57 -4.01
N LEU A 3 -9.04 20.43 -4.60
CA LEU A 3 -7.68 20.19 -5.08
C LEU A 3 -7.36 21.19 -6.22
N PRO A 4 -6.12 21.71 -6.30
CA PRO A 4 -5.71 22.53 -7.42
C PRO A 4 -5.83 21.73 -8.73
N LYS A 5 -6.36 22.38 -9.77
CA LYS A 5 -6.54 21.75 -11.08
C LYS A 5 -5.21 21.77 -11.82
N ILE A 6 -4.46 20.69 -11.73
CA ILE A 6 -3.23 20.50 -12.50
C ILE A 6 -3.58 19.83 -13.83
N THR A 7 -3.01 20.34 -14.92
CA THR A 7 -3.17 19.81 -16.27
C THR A 7 -1.81 19.49 -16.86
N PHE A 8 -1.71 18.36 -17.55
CA PHE A 8 -0.50 17.94 -18.24
C PHE A 8 -0.60 18.30 -19.73
N SER A 9 0.53 18.63 -20.35
CA SER A 9 0.59 18.92 -21.79
C SER A 9 0.14 17.69 -22.58
N THR A 10 -0.80 17.89 -23.50
CA THR A 10 -1.28 16.84 -24.41
C THR A 10 -0.56 16.84 -25.75
N GLU A 11 0.44 17.71 -25.96
CA GLU A 11 1.04 17.94 -27.29
C GLU A 11 2.41 17.26 -27.47
N GLN A 12 3.28 17.25 -26.45
CA GLN A 12 4.69 16.85 -26.62
C GLN A 12 5.00 15.35 -26.39
N GLU A 13 4.13 14.59 -25.71
CA GLU A 13 4.44 13.18 -25.35
C GLU A 13 3.51 12.13 -25.99
N THR A 14 2.62 12.53 -26.92
CA THR A 14 1.61 11.60 -27.41
C THR A 14 2.19 10.46 -28.24
N ASP A 15 3.22 10.73 -29.05
CA ASP A 15 3.77 9.72 -29.96
C ASP A 15 4.57 8.66 -29.22
N PHE A 16 5.42 9.06 -28.26
CA PHE A 16 6.12 8.10 -27.41
C PHE A 16 5.14 7.23 -26.62
N TYR A 17 4.18 7.84 -25.92
CA TYR A 17 3.20 7.10 -25.12
C TYR A 17 2.35 6.14 -25.97
N LYS A 18 1.86 6.60 -27.14
CA LYS A 18 1.09 5.76 -28.08
C LYS A 18 1.93 4.58 -28.57
N VAL A 19 3.16 4.83 -29.00
CA VAL A 19 4.07 3.78 -29.50
C VAL A 19 4.43 2.78 -28.39
N LEU A 20 4.77 3.26 -27.20
CA LEU A 20 5.07 2.42 -26.03
C LEU A 20 3.88 1.51 -25.69
N ARG A 21 2.69 2.10 -25.54
CA ARG A 21 1.47 1.35 -25.23
C ARG A 21 1.14 0.33 -26.31
N SER A 22 1.31 0.69 -27.59
CA SER A 22 1.13 -0.21 -28.72
C SER A 22 2.08 -1.42 -28.65
N ARG A 23 3.38 -1.16 -28.48
CA ARG A 23 4.41 -2.21 -28.39
C ARG A 23 4.19 -3.16 -27.21
N VAL A 24 3.90 -2.62 -26.02
CA VAL A 24 3.59 -3.44 -24.84
C VAL A 24 2.35 -4.28 -25.10
N ASN A 25 1.30 -3.70 -25.68
CA ASN A 25 0.07 -4.43 -25.99
C ASN A 25 0.30 -5.57 -26.99
N ASN A 26 1.12 -5.33 -28.01
CA ASN A 26 1.45 -6.30 -29.06
C ASN A 26 2.30 -7.44 -28.50
N TYR A 27 3.27 -7.15 -27.62
CA TYR A 27 4.06 -8.18 -26.93
C TYR A 27 3.19 -9.25 -26.28
N PHE A 28 2.17 -8.87 -25.51
CA PHE A 28 1.26 -9.84 -24.87
C PHE A 28 0.43 -10.63 -25.89
N LYS A 29 -0.03 -9.98 -26.97
CA LYS A 29 -0.84 -10.62 -28.01
C LYS A 29 -0.02 -11.62 -28.83
N GLU A 30 1.14 -11.21 -29.33
CA GLU A 30 2.04 -12.02 -30.17
C GLU A 30 2.56 -13.24 -29.42
N LYS A 31 2.90 -13.06 -28.14
CA LYS A 31 3.35 -14.14 -27.27
C LYS A 31 2.21 -14.97 -26.68
N GLN A 32 0.95 -14.61 -26.94
CA GLN A 32 -0.25 -15.27 -26.41
C GLN A 32 -0.23 -15.43 -24.88
N ILE A 33 0.34 -14.45 -24.18
CA ILE A 33 0.42 -14.43 -22.72
C ILE A 33 -0.56 -13.41 -22.14
N SER A 34 -1.13 -13.75 -20.99
CA SER A 34 -2.02 -12.85 -20.25
C SER A 34 -1.25 -11.65 -19.68
N ARG A 35 -1.94 -10.51 -19.56
CA ARG A 35 -1.48 -9.34 -18.80
C ARG A 35 -1.74 -9.47 -17.31
N HIS A 36 -2.55 -10.46 -16.93
CA HIS A 36 -2.90 -10.75 -15.55
C HIS A 36 -1.97 -11.79 -14.93
N ALA A 37 -2.14 -12.01 -13.62
CA ALA A 37 -1.37 -13.01 -12.87
C ALA A 37 -1.33 -14.38 -13.58
N ASN A 38 -0.16 -15.01 -13.53
CA ASN A 38 0.08 -16.38 -13.93
C ASN A 38 0.36 -17.27 -12.69
N ALA A 39 0.71 -18.53 -12.91
CA ALA A 39 1.04 -19.47 -11.83
C ALA A 39 2.14 -18.95 -10.89
N ASN A 40 3.16 -18.27 -11.41
CA ASN A 40 4.25 -17.71 -10.59
C ASN A 40 3.74 -16.62 -9.64
N MET A 41 2.81 -15.78 -10.09
CA MET A 41 2.22 -14.76 -9.22
C MET A 41 1.32 -15.38 -8.15
N VAL A 42 0.58 -16.44 -8.47
CA VAL A 42 -0.21 -17.19 -7.47
C VAL A 42 0.71 -17.86 -6.44
N LEU A 43 1.80 -18.50 -6.90
CA LEU A 43 2.80 -19.10 -6.01
C LEU A 43 3.44 -18.04 -5.11
N LYS A 44 3.80 -16.87 -5.65
CA LYS A 44 4.30 -15.73 -4.87
C LYS A 44 3.29 -15.30 -3.82
N THR A 45 2.01 -15.19 -4.17
CA THR A 45 0.94 -14.84 -3.21
C THR A 45 0.86 -15.84 -2.06
N ILE A 46 0.81 -17.14 -2.38
CA ILE A 46 0.75 -18.21 -1.36
C ILE A 46 1.99 -18.15 -0.48
N PHE A 47 3.17 -18.02 -1.08
CA PHE A 47 4.44 -17.94 -0.37
C PHE A 47 4.49 -16.73 0.57
N MET A 48 4.13 -15.53 0.12
CA MET A 48 4.18 -14.31 0.95
C MET A 48 3.15 -14.34 2.08
N LEU A 49 1.95 -14.90 1.83
CA LEU A 49 0.96 -15.13 2.87
C LEU A 49 1.41 -16.18 3.88
N ALA A 50 1.99 -17.29 3.43
CA ALA A 50 2.51 -18.32 4.32
C ALA A 50 3.67 -17.78 5.17
N LEU A 51 4.59 -17.03 4.56
CA LEU A 51 5.71 -16.38 5.26
C LEU A 51 5.25 -15.38 6.33
N TYR A 52 4.02 -14.87 6.22
CA TYR A 52 3.41 -14.01 7.23
C TYR A 52 2.60 -14.81 8.27
N LEU A 53 1.71 -15.71 7.84
CA LEU A 53 0.72 -16.35 8.70
C LEU A 53 1.23 -17.63 9.38
N VAL A 54 2.16 -18.37 8.76
CA VAL A 54 2.71 -19.59 9.36
C VAL A 54 3.58 -19.27 10.58
N PRO A 55 4.55 -18.33 10.51
CA PRO A 55 5.29 -17.91 11.71
C PRO A 55 4.37 -17.37 12.81
N PHE A 56 3.31 -16.64 12.43
CA PHE A 56 2.31 -16.16 13.38
C PHE A 56 1.59 -17.31 14.09
N GLY A 57 1.20 -18.37 13.37
CA GLY A 57 0.63 -19.57 13.97
C GLY A 57 1.58 -20.26 14.96
N PHE A 58 2.87 -20.35 14.63
CA PHE A 58 3.87 -20.87 15.58
C PHE A 58 4.01 -20.00 16.83
N ILE A 59 3.99 -18.67 16.68
CA ILE A 59 4.02 -17.74 17.82
C ILE A 59 2.84 -17.98 18.76
N LEU A 60 1.66 -18.27 18.23
CA LEU A 60 0.44 -18.46 19.02
C LEU A 60 0.35 -19.82 19.72
N PHE A 61 0.82 -20.89 19.06
CA PHE A 61 0.46 -22.25 19.48
C PHE A 61 1.65 -23.14 19.83
N ALA A 62 2.89 -22.74 19.52
CA ALA A 62 4.08 -23.53 19.81
C ALA A 62 4.87 -22.96 20.99
N GLU A 63 5.47 -23.84 21.78
CA GLU A 63 6.47 -23.46 22.78
C GLU A 63 7.79 -23.15 22.06
N LEU A 64 8.10 -21.86 21.93
CA LEU A 64 9.30 -21.38 21.25
C LEU A 64 10.31 -20.84 22.27
N SER A 65 11.58 -21.16 22.06
CA SER A 65 12.66 -20.43 22.75
C SER A 65 12.69 -18.97 22.28
N ASN A 66 13.20 -18.06 23.12
CA ASN A 66 13.27 -16.63 22.80
C ASN A 66 13.94 -16.34 21.44
N PRO A 67 15.08 -16.96 21.06
CA PRO A 67 15.68 -16.72 19.74
C PRO A 67 14.77 -17.13 18.57
N VAL A 68 14.07 -18.25 18.68
CA VAL A 68 13.15 -18.73 17.63
C VAL A 68 11.94 -17.81 17.55
N HIS A 69 11.42 -17.35 18.68
CA HIS A 69 10.31 -16.40 18.73
C HIS A 69 10.67 -15.10 17.99
N TYR A 70 11.84 -14.50 18.24
CA TYR A 70 12.28 -13.30 17.52
C TYR A 70 12.52 -13.56 16.03
N PHE A 71 13.04 -14.74 15.68
CA PHE A 71 13.20 -15.12 14.28
C PHE A 71 11.85 -15.22 13.53
N MET A 72 10.79 -15.71 14.19
CA MET A 72 9.45 -15.72 13.60
C MET A 72 8.95 -14.31 13.27
N TRP A 73 9.18 -13.32 14.15
CA TRP A 73 8.84 -11.91 13.86
C TRP A 73 9.60 -11.36 12.65
N VAL A 74 10.88 -11.72 12.49
CA VAL A 74 11.67 -11.32 11.31
C VAL A 74 11.08 -11.92 10.02
N LEU A 75 10.73 -13.21 10.03
CA LEU A 75 10.07 -13.85 8.88
C LEU A 75 8.75 -13.17 8.53
N MET A 76 7.93 -12.86 9.54
CA MET A 76 6.69 -12.12 9.35
C MET A 76 6.94 -10.75 8.70
N GLY A 77 8.01 -10.04 9.06
CA GLY A 77 8.37 -8.76 8.44
C GLY A 77 8.62 -8.88 6.94
N PHE A 78 9.25 -9.96 6.48
CA PHE A 78 9.42 -10.24 5.05
C PHE A 78 8.08 -10.57 4.37
N GLY A 79 7.25 -11.40 5.00
CA GLY A 79 5.91 -11.72 4.50
C GLY A 79 5.02 -10.48 4.37
N MET A 80 4.98 -9.64 5.40
CA MET A 80 4.29 -8.35 5.41
C MET A 80 4.74 -7.44 4.26
N SER A 81 6.05 -7.32 4.05
CA SER A 81 6.62 -6.53 2.95
C SER A 81 6.17 -7.07 1.60
N GLY A 82 6.22 -8.39 1.40
CA GLY A 82 5.78 -9.04 0.16
C GLY A 82 4.28 -8.91 -0.11
N ILE A 83 3.46 -8.96 0.94
CA ILE A 83 2.02 -8.69 0.85
C ILE A 83 1.79 -7.25 0.36
N GLY A 84 2.44 -6.27 1.01
CA GLY A 84 2.26 -4.85 0.72
C GLY A 84 2.82 -4.41 -0.64
N LEU A 85 4.00 -4.90 -1.03
CA LEU A 85 4.72 -4.44 -2.22
C LEU A 85 4.45 -5.28 -3.48
N SER A 86 3.73 -6.41 -3.38
CA SER A 86 3.44 -7.25 -4.54
C SER A 86 2.00 -7.74 -4.55
N VAL A 87 1.57 -8.51 -3.56
CA VAL A 87 0.26 -9.21 -3.62
C VAL A 87 -0.90 -8.24 -3.68
N MET A 88 -1.05 -7.40 -2.65
CA MET A 88 -2.16 -6.45 -2.57
C MET A 88 -1.93 -5.26 -3.51
N HIS A 89 -0.67 -4.94 -3.82
CA HIS A 89 -0.27 -3.88 -4.76
C HIS A 89 -0.84 -4.15 -6.16
N ASP A 90 -0.45 -5.28 -6.75
CA ASP A 90 -0.86 -5.67 -8.11
C ASP A 90 -2.38 -5.86 -8.20
N ALA A 91 -3.01 -6.39 -7.14
CA ALA A 91 -4.45 -6.57 -7.07
C ALA A 91 -5.21 -5.25 -7.00
N ASN A 92 -4.73 -4.27 -6.21
CA ASN A 92 -5.34 -2.95 -6.13
C ASN A 92 -5.09 -2.10 -7.40
N HIS A 93 -4.13 -2.47 -8.24
CA HIS A 93 -3.97 -1.99 -9.63
C HIS A 93 -4.86 -2.70 -10.64
N GLY A 94 -5.59 -3.75 -10.24
CA GLY A 94 -6.41 -4.56 -11.14
C GLY A 94 -5.62 -5.52 -12.04
N ALA A 95 -4.30 -5.67 -11.80
CA ALA A 95 -3.43 -6.51 -12.59
C ALA A 95 -3.53 -8.00 -12.20
N TYR A 96 -4.00 -8.34 -11.00
CA TYR A 96 -4.02 -9.73 -10.54
C TYR A 96 -4.96 -10.63 -11.37
N SER A 97 -6.17 -10.18 -11.69
CA SER A 97 -7.15 -10.98 -12.42
C SER A 97 -7.96 -10.16 -13.41
N LYS A 98 -8.50 -10.81 -14.43
CA LYS A 98 -9.54 -10.22 -15.29
C LYS A 98 -10.85 -9.94 -14.53
N ASN A 99 -11.08 -10.65 -13.42
CA ASN A 99 -12.27 -10.47 -12.61
C ASN A 99 -12.00 -9.45 -11.49
N GLU A 100 -12.68 -8.30 -11.56
CA GLU A 100 -12.54 -7.23 -10.58
C GLU A 100 -12.88 -7.67 -9.15
N LYS A 101 -13.79 -8.64 -8.97
CA LYS A 101 -14.11 -9.17 -7.62
C LYS A 101 -12.91 -9.90 -7.00
N VAL A 102 -12.12 -10.61 -7.83
CA VAL A 102 -10.89 -11.27 -7.37
C VAL A 102 -9.85 -10.22 -6.99
N ASN A 103 -9.64 -9.20 -7.83
CA ASN A 103 -8.76 -8.08 -7.50
C ASN A 103 -9.15 -7.39 -6.19
N LYS A 104 -10.44 -7.09 -6.01
CA LYS A 104 -10.96 -6.51 -4.77
C LYS A 104 -10.75 -7.41 -3.56
N PHE A 105 -10.90 -8.73 -3.70
CA PHE A 105 -10.67 -9.67 -2.62
C PHE A 105 -9.19 -9.74 -2.23
N ILE A 106 -8.30 -9.95 -3.20
CA ILE A 106 -6.85 -10.01 -2.96
C ILE A 106 -6.31 -8.66 -2.48
N GLY A 107 -6.81 -7.55 -3.00
CA GLY A 107 -6.45 -6.20 -2.56
C GLY A 107 -6.79 -5.92 -1.09
N LYS A 108 -7.83 -6.57 -0.54
CA LYS A 108 -8.22 -6.48 0.88
C LYS A 108 -7.28 -7.23 1.82
N ILE A 109 -6.33 -8.03 1.31
CA ILE A 109 -5.30 -8.67 2.14
C ILE A 109 -4.48 -7.62 2.91
N ILE A 110 -4.42 -6.37 2.41
CA ILE A 110 -3.86 -5.22 3.12
C ILE A 110 -4.38 -5.06 4.57
N TYR A 111 -5.58 -5.57 4.88
CA TYR A 111 -6.15 -5.55 6.23
C TYR A 111 -5.32 -6.38 7.22
N PHE A 112 -4.68 -7.47 6.77
CA PHE A 112 -3.79 -8.28 7.60
C PHE A 112 -2.49 -7.57 7.97
N ILE A 113 -2.12 -6.50 7.25
CA ILE A 113 -0.95 -5.66 7.55
C ILE A 113 -1.37 -4.28 8.08
N GLY A 114 -2.63 -4.16 8.50
CA GLY A 114 -3.12 -2.99 9.22
C GLY A 114 -3.41 -1.78 8.33
N GLY A 115 -3.56 -1.92 7.01
CA GLY A 115 -3.90 -0.83 6.09
C GLY A 115 -5.33 -0.86 5.56
N SER A 116 -5.74 0.17 4.80
CA SER A 116 -7.02 0.25 4.10
C SER A 116 -6.82 0.25 2.58
N ASP A 117 -7.46 -0.69 1.87
CA ASP A 117 -7.40 -0.83 0.42
C ASP A 117 -7.96 0.42 -0.30
N VAL A 118 -9.04 1.01 0.24
CA VAL A 118 -9.67 2.22 -0.31
C VAL A 118 -8.75 3.43 -0.16
N ASN A 119 -8.18 3.65 1.03
CA ASN A 119 -7.22 4.76 1.22
C ASN A 119 -5.99 4.55 0.35
N TRP A 120 -5.50 3.32 0.27
CA TRP A 120 -4.35 2.98 -0.55
C TRP A 120 -4.62 3.26 -2.04
N ARG A 121 -5.78 2.89 -2.59
CA ARG A 121 -6.12 3.21 -3.99
C ARG A 121 -6.27 4.71 -4.23
N ILE A 122 -6.81 5.47 -3.27
CA ILE A 122 -6.89 6.94 -3.41
C ILE A 122 -5.48 7.54 -3.36
N GLN A 123 -4.66 7.16 -2.38
CA GLN A 123 -3.28 7.64 -2.26
C GLN A 123 -2.46 7.28 -3.49
N HIS A 124 -2.42 6.01 -3.84
CA HIS A 124 -1.50 5.50 -4.83
C HIS A 124 -2.05 5.66 -6.25
N ASN A 125 -3.27 5.18 -6.54
CA ASN A 125 -3.77 5.17 -7.93
C ASN A 125 -4.34 6.52 -8.36
N VAL A 126 -5.05 7.23 -7.48
CA VAL A 126 -5.67 8.51 -7.84
C VAL A 126 -4.67 9.65 -7.71
N LEU A 127 -3.93 9.74 -6.60
CA LEU A 127 -2.99 10.84 -6.37
C LEU A 127 -1.62 10.55 -6.96
N HIS A 128 -0.89 9.54 -6.45
CA HIS A 128 0.50 9.28 -6.84
C HIS A 128 0.66 8.96 -8.33
N HIS A 129 -0.16 8.08 -8.92
CA HIS A 129 -0.05 7.75 -10.36
C HIS A 129 -0.53 8.86 -11.30
N THR A 130 -1.34 9.81 -10.83
CA THR A 130 -1.75 10.97 -11.65
C THR A 130 -0.77 12.14 -11.50
N TYR A 131 -0.22 12.34 -10.31
CA TYR A 131 0.58 13.52 -9.95
C TYR A 131 1.94 13.14 -9.35
N THR A 132 2.60 12.11 -9.90
CA THR A 132 3.84 11.55 -9.35
C THR A 132 4.88 12.63 -9.12
N ASN A 133 5.43 12.69 -7.90
CA ASN A 133 6.42 13.69 -7.48
C ASN A 133 5.98 15.16 -7.58
N VAL A 134 4.69 15.44 -7.75
CA VAL A 134 4.15 16.81 -7.71
C VAL A 134 3.86 17.17 -6.25
N ALA A 135 4.53 18.20 -5.75
CA ALA A 135 4.37 18.67 -4.38
C ALA A 135 2.90 19.03 -4.09
N ASP A 136 2.47 18.80 -2.86
CA ASP A 136 1.10 19.02 -2.34
C ASP A 136 -0.01 18.14 -2.96
N MET A 137 0.32 17.35 -3.99
CA MET A 137 -0.59 16.41 -4.65
C MET A 137 -0.24 14.96 -4.34
N ASP A 138 1.05 14.62 -4.42
CA ASP A 138 1.56 13.29 -4.12
C ASP A 138 1.91 13.16 -2.64
N GLU A 139 1.08 12.43 -1.88
CA GLU A 139 1.29 12.20 -0.46
C GLU A 139 2.51 11.30 -0.18
N ASP A 140 3.02 10.57 -1.17
CA ASP A 140 4.17 9.66 -0.99
C ASP A 140 5.49 10.43 -0.84
N ILE A 141 5.52 11.71 -1.24
CA ILE A 141 6.67 12.62 -1.04
C ILE A 141 6.39 13.70 0.02
N GLU A 142 5.27 13.59 0.75
CA GLU A 142 4.92 14.50 1.84
C GLU A 142 5.86 14.29 3.04
N SER A 143 6.53 15.36 3.47
CA SER A 143 7.46 15.31 4.61
C SER A 143 6.72 15.03 5.92
N ILE A 144 7.19 14.02 6.68
CA ILE A 144 6.67 13.72 8.01
C ILE A 144 7.39 14.65 9.01
N SER A 145 6.75 15.78 9.32
CA SER A 145 7.27 16.79 10.25
C SER A 145 8.65 17.33 9.80
N PHE A 146 9.43 17.90 10.73
CA PHE A 146 10.82 18.31 10.51
C PHE A 146 11.81 17.14 10.47
N LEU A 147 11.32 15.91 10.66
CA LEU A 147 12.16 14.71 10.80
C LEU A 147 12.52 14.12 9.44
N LEU A 148 11.53 13.92 8.57
CA LEU A 148 11.73 13.26 7.27
C LEU A 148 11.41 14.22 6.14
N ARG A 149 12.35 14.33 5.20
CA ARG A 149 12.24 15.11 3.97
C ARG A 149 12.33 14.23 2.74
N PHE A 150 11.28 14.24 1.93
CA PHE A 150 11.18 13.44 0.70
C PHE A 150 11.12 14.26 -0.58
N SER A 151 10.90 15.58 -0.48
CA SER A 151 10.81 16.47 -1.64
C SER A 151 11.78 17.66 -1.55
N PRO A 152 12.38 18.08 -2.68
CA PRO A 152 13.20 19.29 -2.73
C PRO A 152 12.42 20.56 -2.37
N HIS A 153 11.10 20.56 -2.52
CA HIS A 153 10.22 21.70 -2.26
C HIS A 153 9.88 21.90 -0.78
N THR A 154 10.31 20.99 0.10
CA THR A 154 10.10 21.12 1.55
C THR A 154 11.33 21.70 2.24
N LYS A 155 11.11 22.46 3.33
CA LYS A 155 12.18 23.10 4.11
C LYS A 155 13.22 22.08 4.56
N ARG A 156 14.51 22.35 4.29
CA ARG A 156 15.62 21.50 4.74
C ARG A 156 16.07 21.91 6.14
N TYR A 157 16.02 20.98 7.08
CA TYR A 157 16.60 21.12 8.42
C TYR A 157 17.97 20.47 8.50
N LYS A 158 18.79 20.88 9.47
CA LYS A 158 20.15 20.34 9.68
C LYS A 158 20.13 18.83 9.95
N ILE A 159 19.10 18.34 10.63
CA ILE A 159 18.94 16.91 10.95
C ILE A 159 18.88 16.03 9.68
N HIS A 160 18.33 16.54 8.58
CA HIS A 160 18.20 15.77 7.33
C HIS A 160 19.53 15.27 6.75
N ARG A 161 20.66 15.87 7.15
CA ARG A 161 21.99 15.35 6.77
C ARG A 161 22.25 13.93 7.28
N PHE A 162 21.54 13.50 8.32
CA PHE A 162 21.62 12.17 8.92
C PHE A 162 20.39 11.30 8.62
N GLN A 163 19.48 11.75 7.75
CA GLN A 163 18.25 11.03 7.44
C GLN A 163 18.50 9.62 6.92
N PHE A 164 19.59 9.41 6.19
CA PHE A 164 20.00 8.08 5.71
C PHE A 164 20.25 7.05 6.84
N ILE A 165 20.44 7.52 8.09
CA ILE A 165 20.62 6.69 9.28
C ILE A 165 19.26 6.47 9.96
N TYR A 166 18.58 7.54 10.35
CA TYR A 166 17.38 7.42 11.19
C TYR A 166 16.10 7.14 10.40
N ALA A 167 16.09 7.27 9.08
CA ALA A 167 14.91 6.95 8.26
C ALA A 167 14.52 5.47 8.39
N TRP A 168 15.48 4.56 8.55
CA TRP A 168 15.22 3.13 8.74
C TRP A 168 14.39 2.86 10.00
N PHE A 169 14.70 3.57 11.09
CA PHE A 169 13.94 3.46 12.34
C PHE A 169 12.50 3.97 12.18
N PHE A 170 12.29 5.12 11.53
CA PHE A 170 10.92 5.60 11.30
C PHE A 170 10.16 4.75 10.28
N TYR A 171 10.86 4.17 9.31
CA TYR A 171 10.27 3.26 8.35
C TYR A 171 9.69 2.02 9.04
N SER A 172 10.37 1.46 10.04
CA SER A 172 9.83 0.33 10.83
C SER A 172 8.60 0.70 11.66
N LEU A 173 8.35 1.98 11.92
CA LEU A 173 7.15 2.46 12.63
C LEU A 173 5.96 2.73 11.68
N MET A 174 6.12 2.57 10.37
CA MET A 174 5.04 2.86 9.40
C MET A 174 3.82 1.98 9.60
N THR A 175 3.98 0.70 9.93
CA THR A 175 2.84 -0.19 10.21
C THR A 175 2.02 0.31 11.39
N ILE A 176 2.68 0.75 12.47
CA ILE A 176 2.01 1.34 13.65
C ILE A 176 1.27 2.61 13.25
N LEU A 177 1.90 3.49 12.45
CA LEU A 177 1.25 4.71 11.98
C LEU A 177 0.02 4.38 11.14
N TRP A 178 0.09 3.35 10.30
CA TRP A 178 -0.99 2.92 9.42
C TRP A 178 -2.16 2.28 10.17
N SER A 179 -1.86 1.38 11.10
CA SER A 179 -2.86 0.70 11.94
C SER A 179 -3.52 1.65 12.94
N SER A 180 -2.87 2.74 13.35
CA SER A 180 -3.37 3.65 14.38
C SER A 180 -4.07 4.89 13.81
N THR A 181 -3.35 5.77 13.10
CA THR A 181 -3.81 7.15 12.86
C THR A 181 -3.88 7.53 11.39
N LYS A 182 -2.98 7.02 10.54
CA LYS A 182 -2.87 7.42 9.12
C LYS A 182 -4.19 7.23 8.40
N ASP A 183 -4.80 6.05 8.52
CA ASP A 183 -6.00 5.75 7.74
C ASP A 183 -7.21 6.61 8.11
N PHE A 184 -7.35 6.96 9.40
CA PHE A 184 -8.40 7.87 9.85
C PHE A 184 -8.16 9.30 9.37
N LYS A 185 -6.92 9.80 9.47
CA LYS A 185 -6.53 11.11 8.94
C LYS A 185 -6.74 11.19 7.43
N GLN A 186 -6.34 10.16 6.69
CA GLN A 186 -6.57 10.04 5.26
C GLN A 186 -8.06 10.01 4.93
N ALA A 187 -8.88 9.23 5.63
CA ALA A 187 -10.31 9.18 5.37
C ALA A 187 -10.98 10.56 5.52
N LEU A 188 -10.65 11.31 6.58
CA LEU A 188 -11.16 12.67 6.79
C LEU A 188 -10.65 13.65 5.71
N ARG A 189 -9.37 13.58 5.37
CA ARG A 189 -8.77 14.40 4.32
C ARG A 189 -9.41 14.12 2.96
N TYR A 190 -9.56 12.86 2.60
CA TYR A 190 -10.18 12.43 1.34
C TYR A 190 -11.67 12.77 1.27
N LYS A 191 -12.39 12.76 2.40
CA LYS A 191 -13.74 13.32 2.47
C LYS A 191 -13.74 14.81 2.13
N SER A 192 -12.83 15.58 2.73
CA SER A 192 -12.75 17.04 2.52
C SER A 192 -12.35 17.47 1.10
N LYS A 193 -11.68 16.57 0.37
CA LYS A 193 -11.24 16.71 -1.03
C LYS A 193 -12.19 16.02 -2.02
N ASP A 194 -13.29 15.44 -1.55
CA ASP A 194 -14.27 14.69 -2.34
C ASP A 194 -13.63 13.54 -3.18
N LEU A 195 -12.61 12.89 -2.62
CA LEU A 195 -11.88 11.78 -3.27
C LEU A 195 -12.51 10.42 -2.99
N ILE A 196 -13.32 10.27 -1.94
CA ILE A 196 -14.00 9.00 -1.61
C ILE A 196 -14.96 8.57 -2.73
N LYS A 197 -15.58 9.53 -3.44
CA LYS A 197 -16.48 9.24 -4.57
C LYS A 197 -15.77 8.53 -5.73
N THR A 198 -14.47 8.74 -5.91
CA THR A 198 -13.68 8.06 -6.96
C THR A 198 -13.67 6.54 -6.79
N GLN A 199 -13.97 6.07 -5.57
CA GLN A 199 -14.05 4.67 -5.20
C GLN A 199 -15.50 4.15 -5.18
N ASN A 200 -16.47 4.95 -5.62
CA ASN A 200 -17.91 4.65 -5.58
C ASN A 200 -18.41 4.28 -4.17
N LEU A 201 -17.93 5.00 -3.15
CA LEU A 201 -18.26 4.76 -1.74
C LEU A 201 -18.80 6.02 -1.07
N THR A 202 -19.56 5.84 0.01
CA THR A 202 -19.88 6.92 0.94
C THR A 202 -18.82 7.00 2.04
N PHE A 203 -18.62 8.20 2.61
CA PHE A 203 -17.68 8.37 3.73
C PHE A 203 -18.00 7.45 4.91
N THR A 204 -19.29 7.28 5.25
CA THR A 204 -19.70 6.41 6.35
C THR A 204 -19.33 4.95 6.10
N LYS A 205 -19.59 4.42 4.89
CA LYS A 205 -19.20 3.03 4.56
C LYS A 205 -17.69 2.83 4.64
N HIS A 206 -16.92 3.81 4.15
CA HIS A 206 -15.46 3.79 4.22
C HIS A 206 -14.95 3.81 5.67
N LEU A 207 -15.48 4.74 6.49
CA LEU A 207 -15.09 4.87 7.90
C LEU A 207 -15.42 3.61 8.71
N VAL A 208 -16.62 3.05 8.52
CA VAL A 208 -17.02 1.78 9.16
C VAL A 208 -16.08 0.64 8.75
N SER A 209 -15.72 0.55 7.47
CA SER A 209 -14.75 -0.45 6.99
C SER A 209 -13.39 -0.29 7.66
N ILE A 210 -12.89 0.94 7.81
CA ILE A 210 -11.63 1.19 8.54
C ILE A 210 -11.77 0.71 9.99
N ILE A 211 -12.82 1.10 10.71
CA ILE A 211 -13.01 0.71 12.12
C ILE A 211 -13.02 -0.81 12.29
N ILE A 212 -13.86 -1.51 11.51
CA ILE A 212 -13.98 -2.98 11.58
C ILE A 212 -12.64 -3.65 11.28
N THR A 213 -11.92 -3.19 10.24
CA THR A 213 -10.64 -3.78 9.86
C THR A 213 -9.52 -3.49 10.86
N LYS A 214 -9.53 -2.34 11.54
CA LYS A 214 -8.61 -2.08 12.66
C LYS A 214 -8.91 -2.96 13.86
N LEU A 215 -10.19 -3.11 14.24
CA LEU A 215 -10.58 -4.00 15.34
C LEU A 215 -10.17 -5.45 15.03
N PHE A 216 -10.38 -5.90 13.80
CA PHE A 216 -9.89 -7.20 13.33
C PHE A 216 -8.36 -7.31 13.44
N TYR A 217 -7.61 -6.31 12.94
CA TYR A 217 -6.15 -6.32 12.97
C TYR A 217 -5.60 -6.34 14.39
N TYR A 218 -6.08 -5.47 15.29
CA TYR A 218 -5.65 -5.43 16.69
C TYR A 218 -6.09 -6.68 17.46
N GLY A 219 -7.32 -7.15 17.24
CA GLY A 219 -7.81 -8.39 17.81
C GLY A 219 -6.89 -9.55 17.45
N LEU A 220 -6.60 -9.71 16.16
CA LEU A 220 -5.75 -10.79 15.68
C LEU A 220 -4.30 -10.64 16.13
N PHE A 221 -3.61 -9.55 15.79
CA PHE A 221 -2.15 -9.47 15.93
C PHE A 221 -1.65 -8.94 17.28
N ILE A 222 -2.51 -8.31 18.09
CA ILE A 222 -2.11 -7.76 19.39
C ILE A 222 -2.82 -8.46 20.55
N VAL A 223 -4.14 -8.68 20.45
CA VAL A 223 -4.87 -9.30 21.57
C VAL A 223 -4.59 -10.81 21.64
N THR A 224 -4.66 -11.56 20.53
CA THR A 224 -4.45 -13.02 20.61
C THR A 224 -3.07 -13.45 21.13
N PRO A 225 -1.94 -12.78 20.85
CA PRO A 225 -0.65 -13.17 21.43
C PRO A 225 -0.48 -12.81 22.91
N LEU A 226 -1.38 -12.00 23.48
CA LEU A 226 -1.28 -11.52 24.87
C LEU A 226 -2.15 -12.31 25.86
N VAL A 227 -3.04 -13.18 25.36
CA VAL A 227 -4.00 -13.97 26.15
C VAL A 227 -3.70 -15.44 25.95
#